data_AF-A0A9Q5JG98-F1
#
_entry.id   AF-A0A9Q5JG98-F1
#
_cell.length_a   1.000
_cell.length_b   1.000
_cell.length_c   1.000
_cell.angle_alpha   90.00
_cell.angle_beta   90.00
_cell.angle_gamma   90.00
#
_symmetry.space_group_name_H-M   'P 1'
#
loop_
_entity.id
_entity.type
_entity.pdbx_description
1 polymer ?
#
loop_
_entity_poly.entity_id
_entity_poly.type
_entity_poly.pdbx_seq_one_letter_code
_entity_poly.pdbx_strand_id
1 'polypeptide(L)' 'MKNKKKAVYLLVLLIILNMIMFLLMIHKSNRREVLIENEFEIEKVVPLGDSNRFIEIVRDNKNKVEYIVDGENWIRRDK' A
#
# COMPACT_ATOMS: atom_id res chain seq x y z
N MET A 1 28.16 19.97 -25.82
CA MET A 1 27.86 18.57 -25.42
C MET A 1 27.43 18.39 -23.95
N LYS A 2 27.90 19.20 -22.99
CA LYS A 2 27.53 19.06 -21.56
C LYS A 2 26.02 19.16 -21.29
N ASN A 3 25.30 20.10 -21.93
CA ASN A 3 23.86 20.28 -21.70
C ASN A 3 22.98 19.18 -22.32
N LYS A 4 23.40 18.62 -23.48
CA LYS A 4 22.70 17.47 -24.10
C LYS A 4 22.77 16.23 -23.21
N LYS A 5 23.93 15.95 -22.59
CA LYS A 5 24.06 14.84 -21.64
C LYS A 5 23.18 15.04 -20.39
N LYS A 6 23.16 16.24 -19.82
CA LYS A 6 22.27 16.59 -18.69
C LYS A 6 20.79 16.39 -19.03
N ALA A 7 20.35 16.79 -20.22
CA ALA A 7 18.98 16.58 -20.67
C ALA A 7 18.62 15.10 -20.81
N VAL A 8 19.55 14.27 -21.31
CA VAL A 8 19.34 12.81 -21.38
C VAL A 8 19.23 12.20 -19.99
N TYR A 9 20.07 12.59 -19.04
CA TYR A 9 19.95 12.11 -17.65
C TYR A 9 18.62 12.53 -17.00
N LEU A 10 18.16 13.75 -17.24
CA LEU A 10 16.88 14.23 -16.73
C LEU A 10 15.71 13.43 -17.32
N LEU A 11 15.75 13.12 -18.62
CA LEU A 11 14.74 12.31 -19.30
C LEU A 11 14.67 10.90 -18.72
N VAL A 12 15.83 10.24 -18.54
CA VAL A 12 15.90 8.90 -17.95
C VAL A 12 15.37 8.90 -16.52
N LEU A 13 15.73 9.91 -15.71
CA LEU A 13 15.23 10.06 -14.35
C LEU A 13 13.71 10.20 -14.32
N LEU A 14 13.13 11.00 -15.21
CA LEU A 14 11.68 11.17 -15.33
C LEU A 14 10.97 9.88 -15.71
N ILE A 15 11.54 9.07 -16.61
CA ILE A 15 10.98 7.77 -16.99
C ILE A 15 10.97 6.82 -15.79
N ILE A 16 12.10 6.70 -15.07
CA ILE A 16 12.20 5.84 -13.88
C ILE A 16 11.18 6.27 -12.82
N LEU A 17 11.06 7.57 -12.56
CA LEU A 17 10.12 8.10 -11.58
C LEU A 17 8.67 7.76 -11.95
N ASN A 18 8.31 7.88 -13.23
CA ASN A 18 6.97 7.50 -13.72
C ASN A 18 6.72 6.00 -13.59
N MET A 19 7.70 5.15 -13.90
CA MET A 19 7.56 3.70 -13.72
C MET A 19 7.35 3.31 -12.26
N ILE A 20 8.07 3.94 -11.33
CA ILE A 20 7.90 3.70 -9.89
C ILE A 20 6.48 4.10 -9.45
N MET A 21 6.00 5.27 -9.85
CA MET A 21 4.65 5.73 -9.51
C MET A 21 3.56 4.80 -10.05
N PHE A 22 3.75 4.29 -11.27
CA PHE A 22 2.84 3.31 -11.87
C PHE A 22 2.82 1.99 -11.09
N LEU A 23 3.99 1.46 -10.71
CA LEU A 23 4.09 0.24 -9.90
C LEU A 23 3.44 0.41 -8.52
N LEU A 24 3.59 1.57 -7.89
CA LEU A 24 2.92 1.88 -6.61
C LEU A 24 1.40 1.92 -6.74
N MET A 25 0.87 2.44 -7.85
CA MET A 25 -0.57 2.43 -8.12
C MET A 25 -1.10 0.99 -8.28
N ILE A 26 -0.40 0.14 -9.04
CA ILE A 26 -0.78 -1.28 -9.18
C ILE A 26 -0.76 -1.98 -7.84
N HIS A 27 0.30 -1.82 -7.05
CA HIS A 27 0.44 -2.46 -5.75
C HIS A 27 -0.72 -2.12 -4.81
N LYS A 28 -1.13 -0.83 -4.79
CA LYS A 28 -2.27 -0.38 -4.00
C LYS A 28 -3.61 -0.93 -4.51
N SER A 29 -3.80 -1.04 -5.83
CA SER A 29 -5.03 -1.61 -6.42
C SER A 29 -5.16 -3.09 -6.09
N ASN A 30 -4.10 -3.88 -6.30
CA ASN A 30 -4.11 -5.31 -6.01
C ASN A 30 -4.44 -5.60 -4.54
N ARG A 31 -3.88 -4.83 -3.60
CA ARG A 31 -4.20 -5.01 -2.18
C ARG A 31 -5.69 -4.82 -1.91
N ARG A 32 -6.31 -3.80 -2.49
CA ARG A 32 -7.73 -3.52 -2.30
C ARG A 32 -8.62 -4.57 -2.97
N GLU A 33 -8.27 -4.99 -4.18
CA GLU A 33 -8.99 -6.04 -4.91
C GLU A 33 -8.93 -7.38 -4.15
N VAL A 34 -7.74 -7.76 -3.66
CA VAL A 34 -7.56 -8.97 -2.83
C VAL A 34 -8.40 -8.90 -1.55
N LEU A 35 -8.48 -7.74 -0.89
CA LEU A 35 -9.32 -7.57 0.29
C LEU A 35 -10.80 -7.75 -0.04
N ILE A 36 -11.29 -7.14 -1.12
CA ILE A 36 -12.71 -7.23 -1.53
C ILE A 36 -13.07 -8.64 -1.98
N GLU A 37 -12.22 -9.28 -2.79
CA GLU A 37 -12.44 -10.64 -3.31
C GLU A 37 -12.50 -11.68 -2.19
N ASN A 38 -11.75 -11.48 -1.11
CA ASN A 38 -11.73 -12.38 0.04
C ASN A 38 -12.70 -11.96 1.16
N GLU A 39 -13.67 -11.08 0.88
CA GLU A 39 -14.67 -10.60 1.84
C GLU A 39 -14.06 -9.95 3.10
N PHE A 40 -12.88 -9.35 2.96
CA PHE A 40 -12.27 -8.53 4.01
C PHE A 40 -12.79 -7.09 3.93
N GLU A 41 -13.19 -6.57 5.09
CA GLU A 41 -13.64 -5.19 5.25
C GLU A 41 -12.70 -4.42 6.18
N ILE A 42 -12.21 -3.26 5.74
CA ILE A 42 -11.41 -2.38 6.61
C ILE A 42 -12.38 -1.62 7.52
N GLU A 43 -12.48 -2.02 8.77
CA GLU A 43 -13.39 -1.39 9.75
C GLU A 43 -12.85 -0.05 10.25
N LYS A 44 -11.54 0.01 10.49
CA LYS A 44 -10.92 1.19 11.10
C LYS A 44 -9.46 1.32 10.71
N VAL A 45 -9.03 2.56 10.52
CA VAL A 45 -7.60 2.91 10.40
C VAL A 45 -7.24 3.75 11.61
N VAL A 46 -6.25 3.31 12.39
CA VAL A 46 -5.80 3.99 13.62
C VAL A 46 -4.37 4.50 13.41
N PRO A 47 -4.12 5.81 13.52
CA PRO A 47 -2.76 6.34 13.53
C PRO A 47 -2.04 5.95 14.82
N LEU A 48 -0.78 5.54 14.70
CA LEU A 48 0.10 5.26 15.84
C LEU A 48 0.95 6.50 16.16
N GLY A 49 0.42 7.36 17.05
CA GLY A 49 1.12 8.53 17.58
C GLY A 49 1.50 9.56 16.51
N ASP A 50 2.63 10.27 16.75
CA ASP A 50 3.17 11.31 15.84
C ASP A 50 3.91 10.75 14.61
N SER A 51 3.81 9.44 14.36
CA SER A 51 4.45 8.79 13.22
C SER A 51 3.48 8.62 12.06
N ASN A 52 3.98 8.61 10.82
CA ASN A 52 3.22 8.23 9.62
C ASN A 52 2.83 6.73 9.59
N ARG A 53 2.79 6.06 10.75
CA ARG A 53 2.39 4.66 10.87
C ARG A 53 0.90 4.57 11.18
N PHE A 54 0.24 3.67 10.49
CA PHE A 54 -1.18 3.38 10.67
C PHE A 54 -1.34 1.88 10.87
N ILE A 55 -2.22 1.50 11.78
CA ILE A 55 -2.72 0.13 11.86
C ILE A 55 -4.13 0.10 11.26
N GLU A 56 -4.40 -0.93 10.48
CA GLU A 56 -5.71 -1.19 9.89
C GLU A 56 -6.36 -2.33 10.67
N ILE A 57 -7.59 -2.14 11.13
CA ILE A 57 -8.43 -3.22 11.65
C ILE A 57 -9.24 -3.72 10.46
N VAL A 58 -8.97 -4.97 10.09
CA VAL A 58 -9.59 -5.64 8.94
C VAL A 58 -10.44 -6.79 9.46
N ARG A 59 -11.74 -6.78 9.17
CA ARG A 59 -12.65 -7.88 9.49
C ARG A 59 -12.75 -8.83 8.30
N ASP A 60 -12.56 -10.11 8.56
CA ASP A 60 -12.88 -11.20 7.65
C ASP A 60 -14.37 -11.56 7.86
N ASN A 61 -15.23 -11.18 6.91
CA ASN A 61 -16.66 -11.44 7.03
C ASN A 61 -17.01 -12.92 6.82
N LYS A 62 -16.16 -13.67 6.12
CA LYS A 62 -16.33 -15.11 5.85
C LYS A 62 -16.07 -15.95 7.10
N ASN A 63 -14.95 -15.70 7.76
CA ASN A 63 -14.53 -16.45 8.95
C ASN A 63 -14.98 -15.79 10.27
N LYS A 64 -15.55 -14.57 10.20
CA LYS A 64 -15.96 -13.75 11.35
C LYS A 64 -14.80 -13.48 12.32
N VAL A 65 -13.62 -13.19 11.76
CA VAL A 65 -12.39 -12.93 12.52
C VAL A 65 -11.93 -11.50 12.28
N GLU A 66 -11.39 -10.85 13.30
CA GLU A 66 -10.76 -9.53 13.17
C GLU A 66 -9.25 -9.69 13.06
N TYR A 67 -8.62 -8.92 12.19
CA TYR A 67 -7.17 -8.83 12.04
C TYR A 67 -6.69 -7.41 12.33
N ILE A 68 -5.59 -7.30 13.06
CA ILE A 68 -4.83 -6.05 13.17
C ILE A 68 -3.71 -6.14 12.16
N VAL A 69 -3.71 -5.22 11.21
CA VAL A 69 -2.75 -5.17 10.10
C VAL A 69 -1.84 -3.97 10.28
N ASP A 70 -0.55 -4.22 10.45
CA ASP A 70 0.53 -3.23 10.55
C ASP A 70 1.50 -3.45 9.38
N GLY A 71 1.20 -2.81 8.26
CA GLY A 71 1.92 -3.04 6.99
C GLY A 71 1.74 -4.47 6.49
N GLU A 72 2.81 -5.27 6.55
CA GLU A 72 2.84 -6.68 6.15
C GLU A 72 2.56 -7.65 7.30
N ASN A 73 2.49 -7.16 8.54
CA ASN A 73 2.21 -8.01 9.70
C ASN A 73 0.70 -8.11 9.93
N TRP A 74 0.19 -9.33 9.94
CA TRP A 74 -1.22 -9.65 10.18
C TRP A 74 -1.36 -10.41 11.49
N ILE A 75 -1.98 -9.78 12.48
CA ILE A 75 -2.23 -10.39 13.79
C ILE A 75 -3.71 -10.71 13.89
N ARG A 76 -4.02 -12.01 13.99
CA ARG A 76 -5.37 -12.50 14.23
C ARG A 76 -5.83 -12.12 15.64
N ARG A 77 -7.01 -11.53 15.74
CA ARG A 77 -7.71 -11.24 16.99
C ARG A 77 -8.94 -12.13 17.07
N ASP A 78 -8.80 -13.26 17.76
CA ASP A 78 -9.94 -14.06 18.19
C ASP A 78 -10.60 -13.31 19.35
N LYS A 79 -11.85 -12.91 19.13
CA LYS A 79 -12.67 -12.21 20.11
C LYS A 79 -13.55 -13.21 20.85
#